data_AF-A0A060YLF0-F1
#
_entry.id   AF-A0A060YLF0-F1
#
_cell.length_a   1.000
_cell.length_b   1.000
_cell.length_c   1.000
_cell.angle_alpha   90.00
_cell.angle_beta   90.00
_cell.angle_gamma   90.00
#
_symmetry.space_group_name_H-M   'P 1'
#
loop_
_entity.id
_entity.type
_entity.pdbx_description
1 polymer ?
#
loop_
_entity_poly.entity_id
_entity_poly.type
_entity_poly.pdbx_seq_one_letter_code
_entity_poly.pdbx_strand_id
1 'polypeptide(L)'
;MLVLCILAISDGKNIGAPRGMEPLCIGLIIMAIGVSMGLNCGYPLNPARDLGPRLFTAVAGWGWEVFSTSDYWWWVPVAGPMIGGVVGALVYFLFIEMHHKQPEKPHEEEEEEDEEEEEDLEEDSSLKDKYEMITMS
;
A
#
# COMPACT_ATOMS: atom_id res chain seq x y z
N MET A 1 -8.55 2.63 10.84
CA MET A 1 -7.18 3.21 10.89
C MET A 1 -6.12 2.22 10.46
N LEU A 2 -5.94 1.07 11.12
CA LEU A 2 -4.90 0.11 10.73
C LEU A 2 -4.94 -0.28 9.24
N VAL A 3 -6.07 -0.78 8.74
CA VAL A 3 -6.20 -1.20 7.32
C VAL A 3 -5.96 -0.05 6.35
N LEU A 4 -6.48 1.14 6.64
CA LEU A 4 -6.23 2.35 5.84
C LEU A 4 -4.74 2.64 5.72
N CYS A 5 -3.99 2.62 6.82
CA CYS A 5 -2.56 2.90 6.81
C CYS A 5 -1.76 1.79 6.11
N ILE A 6 -2.17 0.51 6.24
CA ILE A 6 -1.55 -0.60 5.52
C ILE A 6 -1.73 -0.41 4.00
N LEU A 7 -2.94 -0.07 3.56
CA LEU A 7 -3.20 0.21 2.14
C LEU A 7 -2.36 1.39 1.65
N ALA A 8 -2.28 2.47 2.42
CA ALA A 8 -1.48 3.64 2.07
C ALA A 8 0.02 3.33 1.92
N ILE A 9 0.57 2.40 2.72
CA ILE A 9 1.97 1.98 2.61
C ILE A 9 2.18 1.00 1.45
N SER A 10 1.23 0.10 1.23
CA SER A 10 1.32 -0.96 0.23
C SER A 10 0.99 -0.49 -1.19
N ASP A 11 0.35 0.66 -1.34
CA ASP A 11 -0.02 1.21 -2.65
C ASP A 11 1.19 1.79 -3.36
N GLY A 12 1.58 1.17 -4.48
CA GLY A 12 2.70 1.61 -5.31
C GLY A 12 2.47 2.93 -6.04
N LYS A 13 1.22 3.44 -6.08
CA LYS A 13 0.89 4.75 -6.64
C LYS A 13 1.03 5.89 -5.62
N ASN A 14 1.12 5.55 -4.34
CA ASN A 14 1.33 6.51 -3.26
C ASN A 14 2.84 6.63 -2.95
N ILE A 15 3.23 7.66 -2.19
CA ILE A 15 4.56 7.76 -1.60
C ILE A 15 4.68 6.64 -0.54
N GLY A 16 5.01 5.44 -1.00
CA GLY A 16 5.11 4.23 -0.19
C GLY A 16 6.31 4.24 0.74
N ALA A 17 6.41 3.20 1.58
CA ALA A 17 7.61 3.00 2.38
C ALA A 17 8.81 2.58 1.49
N PRO A 18 10.06 2.89 1.89
CA PRO A 18 11.23 2.36 1.21
C PRO A 18 11.18 0.83 1.12
N ARG A 19 11.61 0.28 -0.01
CA ARG A 19 11.58 -1.17 -0.25
C ARG A 19 12.24 -1.95 0.89
N GLY A 20 11.49 -2.89 1.48
CA GLY A 20 11.94 -3.71 2.61
C GLY A 20 11.73 -3.10 3.99
N MET A 21 11.29 -1.84 4.09
CA MET A 21 10.94 -1.18 5.35
C MET A 21 9.44 -1.18 5.63
N GLU A 22 8.61 -1.72 4.73
CA GLU A 22 7.17 -1.85 4.91
C GLU A 22 6.78 -2.51 6.25
N PRO A 23 7.36 -3.67 6.66
CA PRO A 23 6.99 -4.30 7.93
C PRO A 23 7.37 -3.45 9.16
N LEU A 24 8.46 -2.68 9.07
CA LEU A 24 8.86 -1.77 10.15
C LEU A 24 7.85 -0.63 10.30
N CYS A 25 7.45 0.00 9.20
CA CYS A 25 6.45 1.05 9.19
C CYS A 25 5.10 0.56 9.74
N ILE A 26 4.66 -0.64 9.33
CA ILE A 26 3.43 -1.27 9.85
C ILE A 26 3.55 -1.52 11.35
N GLY A 27 4.70 -2.02 11.82
CA GLY A 27 4.98 -2.21 13.25
C GLY A 27 4.89 -0.91 14.05
N LEU A 28 5.45 0.18 13.53
CA LEU A 28 5.38 1.51 14.16
C LEU A 28 3.94 2.05 14.21
N ILE A 29 3.13 1.79 13.18
CA ILE A 29 1.70 2.14 13.21
C ILE A 29 0.98 1.37 14.30
N ILE A 30 1.21 0.06 14.41
CA ILE A 30 0.60 -0.76 15.47
C ILE A 30 1.02 -0.24 16.86
N MET A 31 2.30 0.12 17.04
CA MET A 31 2.79 0.72 18.28
C MET A 31 2.11 2.06 18.56
N ALA A 32 2.00 2.95 17.58
CA ALA A 32 1.34 4.25 17.74
C ALA A 32 -0.14 4.10 18.12
N ILE A 33 -0.85 3.15 17.51
CA ILE A 33 -2.24 2.82 17.89
C ILE A 33 -2.29 2.27 19.32
N GLY A 34 -1.35 1.39 19.69
CA GLY A 34 -1.26 0.82 21.02
C GLY A 34 -1.04 1.86 22.12
N VAL A 35 -0.13 2.82 21.90
CA VAL A 35 0.17 3.88 22.87
C VAL A 35 -0.98 4.89 22.97
N SER A 36 -1.64 5.23 21.86
CA SER A 36 -2.71 6.23 21.85
C SER A 36 -4.06 5.71 22.31
N MET A 37 -4.44 4.49 21.91
CA MET A 37 -5.79 3.94 22.13
C MET A 37 -5.81 2.67 22.98
N GLY A 38 -4.66 2.11 23.34
CA GLY A 38 -4.58 0.80 24.00
C GLY A 38 -5.20 0.74 25.39
N LEU A 39 -5.29 1.86 26.12
CA LEU A 39 -5.88 1.89 27.47
C LEU A 39 -7.41 1.72 27.49
N ASN A 40 -8.10 1.93 26.36
CA ASN A 40 -9.55 1.81 26.31
C ASN A 40 -10.01 0.35 26.34
N CYS A 41 -9.41 -0.49 25.50
CA CYS A 41 -9.83 -1.89 25.34
C CYS A 41 -8.70 -2.86 24.94
N GLY A 42 -7.44 -2.44 25.03
CA GLY A 42 -6.29 -3.29 24.69
C GLY A 42 -6.01 -3.46 23.18
N TYR A 43 -6.59 -2.59 22.34
CA TYR A 43 -6.46 -2.56 20.87
C TYR A 43 -6.53 -3.96 20.21
N PRO A 44 -7.65 -4.69 20.34
CA PRO A 44 -7.83 -5.96 19.65
C PRO A 44 -8.03 -5.71 18.16
N LEU A 45 -6.93 -5.58 17.42
CA LEU A 45 -6.92 -5.27 15.99
C LEU A 45 -7.15 -6.51 15.11
N ASN A 46 -7.08 -7.70 15.70
CA ASN A 46 -7.12 -8.98 14.99
C ASN A 46 -7.95 -10.00 15.80
N PRO A 47 -8.98 -10.61 15.20
CA PRO A 47 -9.77 -11.66 15.85
C PRO A 47 -8.93 -12.83 16.37
N ALA A 48 -7.91 -13.28 15.62
CA ALA A 48 -7.06 -14.40 16.02
C ALA A 48 -6.21 -14.09 17.26
N ARG A 49 -5.81 -12.81 17.42
CA ARG A 49 -5.03 -12.32 18.56
C ARG A 49 -5.84 -12.29 19.85
N ASP A 50 -7.17 -12.31 19.77
CA ASP A 50 -8.05 -12.34 20.94
C ASP A 50 -8.64 -13.75 21.19
N LEU A 51 -9.16 -14.41 20.15
CA LEU A 51 -9.82 -15.72 20.27
C LEU A 51 -8.84 -16.83 20.64
N GLY A 52 -7.63 -16.84 20.10
CA GLY A 52 -6.63 -17.88 20.36
C GLY A 52 -6.25 -17.96 21.85
N PRO A 53 -5.75 -16.85 22.44
CA PRO A 53 -5.45 -16.81 23.86
C PRO A 53 -6.66 -17.08 24.76
N ARG A 54 -7.87 -16.63 24.39
CA ARG A 54 -9.10 -16.93 25.15
C ARG A 54 -9.45 -18.41 25.14
N LEU A 55 -9.35 -19.07 23.99
CA LEU A 55 -9.60 -20.51 23.91
C LEU A 55 -8.56 -21.28 24.73
N PHE A 56 -7.31 -20.86 24.66
CA PHE A 56 -6.24 -21.43 25.48
C PHE A 56 -6.52 -21.27 26.98
N THR A 57 -6.90 -20.08 27.46
CA THR A 57 -7.20 -19.88 28.87
C THR A 57 -8.45 -20.63 29.32
N ALA A 58 -9.47 -20.76 28.46
CA ALA A 58 -10.65 -21.57 28.75
C ALA A 58 -10.27 -23.03 29.04
N VAL A 59 -9.39 -23.61 28.22
CA VAL A 59 -8.91 -25.00 28.38
C VAL A 59 -7.88 -25.13 29.51
N ALA A 60 -7.09 -24.10 29.76
CA ALA A 60 -6.03 -24.09 30.78
C ALA A 60 -6.55 -23.94 32.22
N GLY A 61 -7.87 -24.01 32.43
CA GLY A 61 -8.49 -24.07 33.75
C GLY A 61 -9.24 -22.81 34.19
N TRP A 62 -9.27 -21.75 33.38
CA TRP A 62 -10.14 -20.59 33.64
C TRP A 62 -11.61 -20.85 33.28
N GLY A 63 -11.89 -21.94 32.55
CA GLY A 63 -13.25 -22.35 32.20
C GLY A 63 -13.94 -21.42 31.20
N TRP A 64 -15.25 -21.60 31.02
CA TRP A 64 -16.04 -20.83 30.05
C TRP A 64 -16.28 -19.37 30.44
N GLU A 65 -15.89 -18.96 31.66
CA GLU A 65 -16.06 -17.59 32.16
C GLU A 65 -15.32 -16.54 31.32
N VAL A 66 -14.26 -16.95 30.62
CA VAL A 66 -13.50 -16.07 29.70
C VAL A 66 -14.33 -15.57 28.51
N PHE A 67 -15.44 -16.24 28.20
CA PHE A 67 -16.41 -15.83 27.17
C PHE A 67 -17.61 -15.07 27.74
N SER A 68 -17.92 -15.17 29.03
CA SER A 68 -19.01 -14.41 29.66
C SER A 68 -18.57 -13.13 30.35
N THR A 69 -17.26 -12.94 30.57
CA THR A 69 -16.69 -11.75 31.21
C THR A 69 -17.06 -10.45 30.46
N SER A 70 -17.38 -9.40 31.22
CA SER A 70 -17.74 -8.05 30.74
C SER A 70 -18.85 -8.05 29.68
N ASP A 71 -20.01 -8.60 30.03
CA ASP A 71 -21.20 -8.69 29.16
C ASP A 71 -20.91 -9.32 27.80
N TYR A 72 -20.26 -10.48 27.81
CA TYR A 72 -19.88 -11.24 26.61
C TYR A 72 -18.94 -10.46 25.67
N TRP A 73 -17.91 -9.80 26.20
CA TRP A 73 -16.98 -8.98 25.42
C TRP A 73 -16.28 -9.72 24.25
N TRP A 74 -16.24 -11.06 24.23
CA TRP A 74 -15.51 -11.85 23.23
C TRP A 74 -15.86 -11.58 21.77
N TRP A 75 -17.09 -11.19 21.47
CA TRP A 75 -17.51 -10.95 20.07
C TRP A 75 -17.04 -9.59 19.55
N VAL A 76 -16.78 -8.62 20.42
CA VAL A 76 -16.38 -7.25 20.02
C VAL A 76 -15.01 -7.24 19.33
N PRO A 77 -13.96 -7.88 19.87
CA PRO A 77 -12.67 -8.12 19.20
C PRO A 77 -12.75 -8.91 17.88
N VAL A 78 -13.87 -9.58 17.60
CA VAL A 78 -14.06 -10.34 16.37
C VAL A 78 -14.77 -9.49 15.33
N ALA A 79 -15.94 -8.95 15.66
CA ALA A 79 -16.75 -8.16 14.75
C ALA A 79 -16.15 -6.77 14.50
N GLY A 80 -15.60 -6.14 15.54
CA GLY A 80 -15.02 -4.79 15.48
C GLY A 80 -13.94 -4.64 14.41
N PRO A 81 -12.89 -5.49 14.41
CA PRO A 81 -11.86 -5.44 13.37
C PRO A 81 -12.36 -5.74 11.96
N MET A 82 -13.33 -6.65 11.81
CA MET A 82 -13.89 -6.96 10.49
C MET A 82 -14.62 -5.76 9.90
N ILE A 83 -15.51 -5.14 10.69
CA ILE A 83 -16.24 -3.95 10.26
C ILE A 83 -15.28 -2.77 10.06
N GLY A 84 -14.38 -2.54 11.01
CA GLY A 84 -13.40 -1.46 10.94
C GLY A 84 -12.40 -1.61 9.79
N GLY A 85 -12.09 -2.84 9.39
CA GLY A 85 -11.25 -3.14 8.23
C GLY A 85 -11.95 -2.76 6.92
N VAL A 86 -13.20 -3.19 6.74
CA VAL A 86 -14.02 -2.83 5.56
C VAL A 86 -14.19 -1.31 5.48
N VAL A 87 -14.59 -0.67 6.58
CA VAL A 87 -14.75 0.80 6.61
C VAL A 87 -13.42 1.51 6.32
N GLY A 88 -12.31 1.04 6.89
CA GLY A 88 -10.99 1.59 6.63
C GLY A 88 -10.57 1.49 5.16
N ALA A 89 -10.84 0.36 4.51
CA ALA A 89 -10.56 0.16 3.10
C ALA A 89 -11.44 1.05 2.21
N LEU A 90 -12.73 1.17 2.51
CA LEU A 90 -13.64 2.05 1.77
C LEU A 90 -13.21 3.53 1.87
N VAL A 91 -12.82 3.97 3.06
CA VAL A 91 -12.29 5.34 3.25
C VAL A 91 -11.01 5.54 2.44
N TYR A 92 -10.10 4.56 2.43
CA TYR A 92 -8.89 4.62 1.59
C TYR A 92 -9.23 4.78 0.11
N PHE A 93 -10.13 3.93 -0.39
CA PHE A 93 -10.55 3.93 -1.79
C PHE A 93 -11.14 5.29 -2.21
N LEU A 94 -12.10 5.80 -1.43
CA LEU A 94 -12.84 7.01 -1.76
C LEU A 94 -11.96 8.27 -1.70
N PHE A 95 -11.06 8.36 -0.71
CA PHE A 95 -10.33 9.60 -0.44
C PHE A 95 -8.91 9.62 -0.98
N ILE A 96 -8.27 8.46 -1.18
CA ILE A 96 -6.87 8.38 -1.62
C ILE A 96 -6.82 7.78 -3.02
N GLU A 97 -7.30 6.55 -3.19
CA GLU A 97 -7.15 5.81 -4.45
C GLU A 97 -7.83 6.51 -5.63
N MET A 98 -9.05 7.03 -5.45
CA MET A 98 -9.76 7.79 -6.48
C MET A 98 -9.06 9.09 -6.90
N HIS A 99 -8.15 9.61 -6.07
CA HIS A 99 -7.44 10.87 -6.32
C HIS A 99 -6.03 10.65 -6.87
N HIS A 100 -5.62 9.40 -7.09
CA HIS A 100 -4.36 9.13 -7.77
C HIS A 100 -4.42 9.66 -9.20
N LYS A 101 -3.44 10.50 -9.55
CA LYS A 101 -3.24 10.92 -10.94
C LYS A 101 -3.01 9.67 -11.78
N GLN A 102 -3.63 9.61 -12.95
CA GLN A 102 -3.25 8.62 -13.95
C GLN A 102 -1.76 8.78 -14.21
N PRO A 103 -0.99 7.69 -14.34
CA PRO A 103 0.40 7.82 -14.75
C PRO A 103 0.39 8.59 -16.07
N GLU A 104 1.02 9.77 -16.11
CA GLU A 104 1.54 10.30 -17.38
C GLU A 104 2.34 9.14 -17.96
N LYS A 105 1.98 8.67 -19.16
CA LYS A 105 2.78 7.68 -19.87
C LYS A 105 4.15 8.31 -20.11
N PRO A 106 5.25 7.83 -19.51
CA PRO A 106 6.57 8.14 -20.02
C PRO A 106 6.86 7.09 -21.11
N HIS A 107 7.46 7.49 -22.24
CA HIS A 107 7.83 6.63 -23.38
C HIS A 107 6.76 6.36 -24.45
N GLU A 108 6.18 7.42 -25.01
CA GLU A 108 5.83 7.40 -26.44
C GLU A 108 6.47 8.65 -27.08
N GLU A 109 6.48 9.79 -26.38
CA GLU A 109 7.10 11.05 -26.88
C GLU A 109 8.64 11.00 -26.95
N GLU A 110 9.34 10.34 -26.01
CA GLU A 110 10.81 10.24 -26.05
C GLU A 110 11.30 9.27 -27.14
N GLU A 111 10.56 8.19 -27.42
CA GLU A 111 10.91 7.25 -28.51
C GLU A 111 10.60 7.85 -29.89
N GLU A 112 9.52 8.64 -30.02
CA GLU A 112 9.22 9.38 -31.25
C GLU A 112 10.24 10.53 -31.49
N GLU A 113 10.67 11.25 -30.45
CA GLU A 113 11.73 12.28 -30.58
C GLU A 113 13.10 11.67 -30.94
N ASP A 114 13.48 10.53 -30.34
CA ASP A 114 14.73 9.84 -30.64
C ASP A 114 14.73 9.24 -32.07
N GLU A 115 13.61 8.68 -32.54
CA GLU A 115 13.46 8.18 -33.91
C GLU A 115 13.46 9.32 -34.95
N GLU A 116 12.81 10.45 -34.66
CA GLU A 116 12.85 11.65 -35.54
C GLU A 116 14.26 12.25 -35.62
N GLU A 117 15.02 12.32 -34.51
CA GLU A 117 16.41 12.79 -34.52
C GLU A 117 17.35 11.84 -35.29
N GLU A 118 17.17 10.53 -35.20
CA GLU A 118 17.96 9.56 -35.98
C GLU A 118 17.67 9.64 -37.49
N GLU A 119 16.40 9.78 -37.89
CA GLU A 119 16.02 9.95 -39.31
C GLU A 119 16.58 11.25 -39.90
N ASP A 120 16.52 12.37 -39.18
CA ASP A 120 17.06 13.66 -39.60
C ASP A 120 18.60 13.62 -39.77
N LEU A 121 19.31 12.89 -38.89
CA LEU A 121 20.77 12.73 -38.95
C LEU A 121 21.20 11.82 -40.11
N GLU A 122 20.46 10.75 -40.39
CA GLU A 122 20.71 9.90 -41.56
C GLU A 122 20.48 10.66 -42.87
N GLU A 123 19.46 11.54 -42.92
CA GLU A 123 19.16 12.32 -44.11
C GLU A 123 20.25 13.38 -44.39
N ASP A 124 20.74 14.12 -43.38
CA ASP A 124 21.86 15.09 -43.53
C ASP A 124 23.17 14.41 -43.93
N SER A 125 23.45 13.23 -43.36
CA SER A 125 24.62 12.43 -43.72
C SER A 125 24.58 11.99 -45.19
N SER A 126 23.41 11.47 -45.63
CA SER A 126 23.23 11.03 -47.02
C SER A 126 23.33 12.18 -48.03
N LEU A 127 22.91 13.39 -47.64
CA LEU A 127 23.01 14.59 -48.45
C LEU A 127 24.48 15.03 -48.58
N LYS A 128 25.23 15.07 -47.47
CA LYS A 128 26.67 15.35 -47.47
C LYS A 128 27.45 14.43 -48.39
N ASP A 129 27.23 13.11 -48.30
CA ASP A 129 27.92 12.12 -49.13
C ASP A 129 27.66 12.34 -50.63
N LYS A 130 26.43 12.71 -51.00
CA LYS A 130 26.08 13.05 -52.39
C LYS A 130 26.78 14.31 -52.87
N TYR A 131 26.88 15.35 -52.04
CA TYR A 131 27.60 16.59 -52.39
C TYR A 131 29.12 16.40 -52.49
N GLU A 132 29.71 15.57 -51.62
CA GLU A 132 31.14 15.24 -51.70
C GLU A 132 31.46 14.44 -52.97
N MET A 133 30.61 13.50 -53.38
CA MET A 133 30.81 12.78 -54.65
C MET A 133 30.70 13.67 -55.90
N ILE A 134 29.84 14.69 -55.87
CA ILE A 134 29.68 15.63 -57.00
C ILE A 134 30.84 16.62 -57.10
N THR A 135 31.46 16.98 -55.97
CA THR A 135 32.53 18.00 -55.92
C THR A 135 33.94 17.44 -56.15
N MET A 136 34.12 16.11 -56.10
CA MET A 136 35.39 15.42 -56.34
C MET A 136 35.58 14.88 -57.77
N SER A 137 34.64 15.13 -58.70
CA SER A 137 34.73 14.76 -60.12
C SER A 137 34.90 15.97 -61.05
#